data_AF-A0A6L3X2X5-F1
#
_entry.id   AF-A0A6L3X2X5-F1
#
_cell.length_a   1.000
_cell.length_b   1.000
_cell.length_c   1.000
_cell.angle_alpha   90.00
_cell.angle_beta   90.00
_cell.angle_gamma   90.00
#
_symmetry.space_group_name_H-M   'P 1'
#
loop_
_entity.id
_entity.type
_entity.pdbx_description
1 polymer ?
#
loop_
_entity_poly.entity_id
_entity_poly.type
_entity_poly.pdbx_seq_one_letter_code
_entity_poly.pdbx_strand_id
1 'polypeptide(L)'
;RAHHYPLRRKRQMRIRDIIKAARAGWPEKNLVMIFQPHRYTRTRDLYDDFANVLSQVDTLLMLDVYAAGETPIPGADSRSLCRTIRGRGKVDPILVPDPAQVAEMLAPVLTGNDLILI
;
A
#
# COMPACT_ATOMS: atom_id res chain seq x y z
N ARG A 1 -27.14 17.38 -3.06
CA ARG A 1 -26.24 17.97 -2.02
C ARG A 1 -24.87 17.32 -2.18
N ALA A 2 -23.92 18.00 -2.82
CA ALA A 2 -22.56 17.49 -3.00
C ALA A 2 -21.82 17.58 -1.66
N HIS A 3 -21.63 16.44 -0.98
CA HIS A 3 -20.79 16.36 0.20
C HIS A 3 -19.35 16.75 -0.17
N HIS A 4 -18.83 17.79 0.47
CA HIS A 4 -17.48 18.28 0.32
C HIS A 4 -16.49 17.24 0.88
N TYR A 5 -16.14 16.24 0.06
CA TYR A 5 -15.12 15.24 0.42
C TYR A 5 -13.73 15.88 0.27
N PRO A 6 -12.94 16.02 1.36
CA PRO A 6 -11.64 16.66 1.29
C PRO A 6 -10.72 15.90 0.32
N LEU A 7 -9.97 16.65 -0.50
CA LEU A 7 -9.07 16.13 -1.55
C LEU A 7 -8.11 15.03 -1.06
N ARG A 8 -7.73 15.05 0.23
CA ARG A 8 -6.93 14.00 0.86
C ARG A 8 -7.60 12.62 0.81
N ARG A 9 -8.91 12.54 1.05
CA ARG A 9 -9.72 11.30 0.97
C ARG A 9 -9.89 10.78 -0.47
N LYS A 10 -9.92 11.66 -1.48
CA LYS A 10 -10.05 11.25 -2.90
C LYS A 10 -8.93 10.30 -3.33
N ARG A 11 -7.69 10.52 -2.88
CA ARG A 11 -6.55 9.66 -3.24
C ARG A 11 -6.57 8.27 -2.57
N GLN A 12 -7.16 8.14 -1.37
CA GLN A 12 -7.30 6.86 -0.66
C GLN A 12 -8.38 5.98 -1.27
N MET A 13 -9.50 6.61 -1.66
CA MET A 13 -10.60 5.97 -2.38
C MET A 13 -10.07 5.24 -3.63
N ARG A 14 -9.12 5.85 -4.33
CA ARG A 14 -8.50 5.26 -5.53
C ARG A 14 -7.84 3.90 -5.28
N ILE A 15 -7.12 3.70 -4.17
CA ILE A 15 -6.44 2.40 -3.93
C ILE A 15 -7.47 1.28 -3.75
N ARG A 16 -8.51 1.54 -2.95
CA ARG A 16 -9.58 0.58 -2.73
C ARG A 16 -10.33 0.26 -4.03
N ASP A 17 -10.60 1.27 -4.85
CA ASP A 17 -11.29 1.07 -6.12
C ASP A 17 -10.43 0.35 -7.15
N ILE A 18 -9.12 0.61 -7.19
CA ILE A 18 -8.16 -0.13 -8.03
C ILE A 18 -8.12 -1.60 -7.62
N ILE A 19 -8.01 -1.91 -6.32
CA ILE A 19 -8.02 -3.30 -5.83
C ILE A 19 -9.33 -4.00 -6.22
N LYS A 20 -10.48 -3.35 -6.03
CA LYS A 20 -11.78 -3.90 -6.44
C LYS A 20 -11.85 -4.16 -7.94
N ALA A 21 -11.42 -3.21 -8.76
CA ALA A 21 -11.43 -3.36 -10.21
C ALA A 21 -10.50 -4.50 -10.66
N ALA A 22 -9.31 -4.60 -10.06
CA ALA A 22 -8.37 -5.67 -10.33
C ALA A 22 -8.96 -7.04 -9.98
N ARG A 23 -9.57 -7.19 -8.79
CA ARG A 23 -10.24 -8.44 -8.40
C ARG A 23 -11.43 -8.79 -9.28
N ALA A 24 -12.19 -7.79 -9.75
CA ALA A 24 -13.32 -8.03 -10.65
C ALA A 24 -12.88 -8.44 -12.07
N GLY A 25 -11.80 -7.85 -12.58
CA GLY A 25 -11.28 -8.16 -13.92
C GLY A 25 -10.44 -9.43 -13.98
N TRP A 26 -9.76 -9.77 -12.88
CA TRP A 26 -8.83 -10.91 -12.79
C TRP A 26 -9.03 -11.68 -11.47
N PRO A 27 -10.17 -12.35 -11.29
CA PRO A 27 -10.51 -13.00 -10.02
C PRO A 27 -9.53 -14.09 -9.60
N GLU A 28 -8.94 -14.80 -10.58
CA GLU A 28 -8.01 -15.90 -10.36
C GLU A 28 -6.54 -15.46 -10.24
N LYS A 29 -6.23 -14.16 -10.32
CA LYS A 29 -4.84 -13.67 -10.24
C LYS A 29 -4.44 -13.35 -8.79
N ASN A 30 -3.20 -13.68 -8.47
CA ASN A 30 -2.56 -13.22 -7.24
C ASN A 30 -2.27 -11.73 -7.36
N LEU A 31 -2.90 -10.93 -6.52
CA LEU A 31 -2.76 -9.49 -6.53
C LEU A 31 -1.52 -9.10 -5.73
N VAL A 32 -0.46 -8.72 -6.45
CA VAL A 32 0.79 -8.24 -5.88
C VAL A 32 0.80 -6.72 -5.97
N MET A 33 0.95 -6.02 -4.85
CA MET A 33 1.00 -4.56 -4.82
C MET A 33 2.37 -4.07 -4.34
N ILE A 34 2.96 -3.16 -5.10
CA ILE A 34 4.09 -2.34 -4.67
C ILE A 34 3.51 -0.98 -4.30
N PHE A 35 3.67 -0.57 -3.04
CA PHE A 35 3.09 0.68 -2.55
C PHE A 35 4.14 1.60 -1.93
N GLN A 36 4.19 2.84 -2.38
CA GLN A 36 4.97 3.91 -1.77
C GLN A 36 4.04 4.95 -1.12
N PRO A 37 3.99 5.05 0.22
CA PRO A 37 3.24 6.11 0.88
C PRO A 37 3.82 7.48 0.50
N HIS A 38 2.96 8.46 0.25
CA HIS A 38 3.37 9.82 -0.13
C HIS A 38 3.00 10.79 1.00
N ARG A 39 4.02 11.43 1.60
CA ARG A 39 3.97 12.34 2.77
C ARG A 39 3.63 11.66 4.10
N TYR A 40 4.40 11.97 5.14
CA TYR A 40 4.17 11.51 6.51
C TYR A 40 2.84 12.00 7.09
N THR A 41 2.47 13.26 6.84
CA THR A 41 1.19 13.80 7.34
C THR A 41 0.00 13.06 6.78
N ARG A 42 0.07 12.63 5.51
CA ARG A 42 -0.97 11.83 4.87
C ARG A 42 -1.02 10.43 5.46
N THR A 43 0.14 9.79 5.64
CA THR A 43 0.24 8.46 6.25
C THR A 43 -0.35 8.47 7.66
N ARG A 44 -0.05 9.49 8.47
CA ARG A 44 -0.63 9.70 9.80
C ARG A 44 -2.15 9.85 9.74
N ASP A 45 -2.65 10.79 8.94
CA ASP A 45 -4.07 11.15 8.92
C ASP A 45 -4.98 10.02 8.42
N LEU A 46 -4.43 9.09 7.64
CA LEU A 46 -5.16 7.98 7.00
C LEU A 46 -4.62 6.61 7.41
N TYR A 47 -3.93 6.54 8.54
CA TYR A 47 -3.13 5.38 8.94
C TYR A 47 -3.94 4.07 8.95
N ASP A 48 -5.06 4.06 9.68
CA ASP A 48 -5.92 2.89 9.79
C ASP A 48 -6.58 2.52 8.46
N ASP A 49 -6.95 3.54 7.67
CA ASP A 49 -7.51 3.34 6.33
C ASP A 49 -6.50 2.70 5.37
N PHE A 50 -5.23 3.13 5.40
CA PHE A 50 -4.16 2.49 4.64
C PHE A 50 -3.96 1.05 5.09
N ALA A 51 -3.83 0.81 6.40
CA ALA A 51 -3.69 -0.54 6.91
C ALA A 51 -4.89 -1.42 6.48
N ASN A 52 -6.12 -0.88 6.49
CA ASN A 52 -7.34 -1.60 6.07
C ASN A 52 -7.33 -1.96 4.58
N VAL A 53 -6.96 -1.02 3.72
CA VAL A 53 -7.00 -1.22 2.28
C VAL A 53 -5.85 -2.09 1.79
N LEU A 54 -4.63 -1.83 2.28
CA LEU A 54 -3.44 -2.55 1.86
C LEU A 54 -3.41 -4.00 2.38
N SER A 55 -4.22 -4.35 3.38
CA SER A 55 -4.39 -5.74 3.84
C SER A 55 -5.27 -6.60 2.91
N GLN A 56 -5.75 -6.07 1.78
CA GLN A 56 -6.67 -6.78 0.85
C GLN A 56 -5.97 -7.39 -0.38
N VAL A 57 -4.67 -7.16 -0.51
CA VAL A 57 -3.82 -7.75 -1.56
C VAL A 57 -3.24 -9.07 -1.08
N ASP A 58 -2.77 -9.92 -1.99
CA ASP A 58 -2.18 -11.22 -1.62
C ASP A 58 -0.71 -11.05 -1.20
N THR A 59 0.02 -10.19 -1.90
CA THR A 59 1.42 -9.86 -1.59
C THR A 59 1.59 -8.34 -1.59
N LEU A 60 2.26 -7.81 -0.57
CA LEU A 60 2.51 -6.38 -0.42
C LEU A 60 4.00 -6.08 -0.26
N LEU A 61 4.56 -5.34 -1.20
CA LEU A 61 5.86 -4.70 -1.07
C LEU A 61 5.63 -3.23 -0.68
N MET A 62 6.26 -2.80 0.41
CA MET A 62 6.13 -1.45 0.94
C MET A 62 7.44 -0.70 0.79
N LEU A 63 7.43 0.39 0.04
CA LEU A 63 8.55 1.33 -0.02
C LEU A 63 8.54 2.30 1.15
N ASP A 64 9.69 2.91 1.45
CA ASP A 64 9.75 4.00 2.43
C ASP A 64 8.92 5.21 1.97
N VAL A 65 8.41 5.97 2.95
CA VAL A 65 7.55 7.13 2.69
C VAL A 65 8.30 8.15 1.84
N TYR A 66 7.73 8.49 0.68
CA TYR A 66 8.20 9.64 -0.09
C TYR A 66 7.83 10.92 0.67
N ALA A 67 8.81 11.55 1.31
CA ALA A 67 8.62 12.64 2.26
C ALA A 67 7.97 13.89 1.64
N ALA A 68 8.25 14.19 0.37
CA ALA A 68 7.85 15.43 -0.31
C ALA A 68 8.14 16.70 0.51
N GLY A 69 9.33 16.76 1.14
CA GLY A 69 9.77 17.88 1.96
C GLY A 69 9.29 17.87 3.42
N GLU A 70 8.55 16.85 3.86
CA GLU A 70 8.14 16.72 5.25
C GLU A 70 9.24 16.09 6.13
N THR A 71 9.30 16.52 7.39
CA THR A 71 10.06 15.81 8.41
C THR A 71 9.37 14.49 8.76
N PRO A 72 10.12 13.42 9.08
CA PRO A 72 9.54 12.18 9.58
C PRO A 72 8.65 12.42 10.80
N ILE A 73 7.48 11.78 10.80
CA ILE A 73 6.52 11.81 11.92
C ILE A 73 6.54 10.45 12.60
N PRO A 74 6.85 10.36 13.91
CA PRO A 74 6.84 9.10 14.65
C PRO A 74 5.53 8.32 14.47
N GLY A 75 5.62 7.04 14.13
CA GLY A 75 4.47 6.17 13.93
C GLY A 75 3.79 6.31 12.56
N ALA A 76 4.17 7.27 11.73
CA ALA A 76 3.59 7.51 10.40
C ALA A 76 4.55 7.11 9.26
N ASP A 77 5.44 6.15 9.52
CA ASP A 77 6.37 5.59 8.55
C ASP A 77 5.91 4.23 8.01
N SER A 78 6.55 3.78 6.92
CA SER A 78 6.24 2.50 6.26
C SER A 78 6.48 1.31 7.18
N ARG A 79 7.48 1.36 8.05
CA ARG A 79 7.77 0.29 9.02
C ARG A 79 6.63 0.12 10.02
N SER A 80 6.09 1.22 10.51
CA SER A 80 4.95 1.25 11.41
C SER A 80 3.72 0.66 10.71
N LEU A 81 3.41 1.10 9.48
CA LEU A 81 2.33 0.53 8.69
C LEU A 81 2.50 -0.98 8.48
N CYS A 82 3.70 -1.45 8.10
CA CYS A 82 3.97 -2.88 7.92
C CYS A 82 3.74 -3.68 9.19
N ARG A 83 4.12 -3.17 10.37
CA ARG A 83 3.84 -3.84 11.66
C ARG A 83 2.35 -3.97 11.90
N THR A 84 1.59 -2.90 11.69
CA THR A 84 0.13 -2.91 11.86
C THR A 84 -0.56 -3.87 10.90
N ILE A 85 -0.15 -3.87 9.62
CA ILE A 85 -0.70 -4.78 8.61
C ILE A 85 -0.37 -6.24 8.96
N ARG A 86 0.89 -6.54 9.30
CA ARG A 86 1.33 -7.87 9.73
C ARG A 86 0.54 -8.35 10.96
N GLY A 87 0.32 -7.48 11.94
CA GLY A 87 -0.45 -7.79 13.15
C GLY A 87 -1.91 -8.17 12.89
N ARG A 88 -2.46 -7.87 11.71
CA ARG A 88 -3.82 -8.28 11.31
C ARG A 88 -3.88 -9.69 10.72
N GLY A 89 -2.73 -10.31 10.44
CA GLY A 89 -2.61 -11.72 10.05
C GLY A 89 -3.11 -12.08 8.65
N LYS A 90 -3.41 -11.09 7.78
CA LYS A 90 -3.89 -11.34 6.41
C LYS A 90 -2.80 -11.34 5.36
N VAL A 91 -1.84 -10.44 5.50
CA VAL A 91 -0.69 -10.30 4.60
C VAL A 91 0.53 -9.94 5.44
N ASP A 92 1.69 -10.46 5.04
CA ASP A 92 2.98 -10.16 5.66
C ASP A 92 3.78 -9.21 4.73
N PRO A 93 3.81 -7.88 4.98
CA PRO A 93 4.40 -6.94 4.04
C PRO A 93 5.93 -7.00 4.04
N ILE A 94 6.50 -7.01 2.84
CA ILE A 94 7.95 -6.94 2.61
C ILE A 94 8.34 -5.45 2.54
N LEU A 95 9.10 -4.97 3.52
CA LEU A 95 9.63 -3.62 3.49
C LEU A 95 10.83 -3.56 2.54
N VAL A 96 10.80 -2.65 1.57
CA VAL A 96 11.87 -2.41 0.61
C VAL A 96 12.28 -0.94 0.72
N PRO A 97 13.36 -0.59 1.44
CA PRO A 97 13.74 0.80 1.66
C PRO A 97 14.17 1.52 0.37
N ASP A 98 14.84 0.80 -0.54
CA ASP A 98 15.40 1.33 -1.78
C ASP A 98 14.58 0.88 -3.00
N PRO A 99 14.00 1.81 -3.79
CA PRO A 99 13.30 1.49 -5.04
C PRO A 99 14.12 0.64 -6.01
N ALA A 100 15.45 0.76 -6.02
CA ALA A 100 16.31 -0.02 -6.91
C ALA A 100 16.27 -1.53 -6.60
N GLN A 101 15.93 -1.91 -5.37
CA GLN A 101 15.87 -3.30 -4.92
C GLN A 101 14.49 -3.94 -5.15
N VAL A 102 13.49 -3.18 -5.63
CA VAL A 102 12.12 -3.70 -5.80
C VAL A 102 12.09 -4.91 -6.72
N ALA A 103 12.78 -4.87 -7.85
CA ALA A 103 12.79 -5.99 -8.80
C ALA A 103 13.40 -7.27 -8.19
N GLU A 104 14.50 -7.11 -7.46
CA GLU A 104 15.19 -8.21 -6.76
C GLU A 104 14.30 -8.83 -5.68
N MET A 105 13.61 -8.00 -4.89
CA MET A 105 12.72 -8.45 -3.82
C MET A 105 11.39 -9.01 -4.35
N LEU A 106 10.95 -8.56 -5.53
CA LEU A 106 9.72 -9.00 -6.16
C LEU A 106 9.88 -10.37 -6.83
N ALA A 107 10.99 -10.64 -7.51
CA ALA A 107 11.15 -11.86 -8.30
C ALA A 107 10.89 -13.17 -7.51
N PRO A 108 11.35 -13.34 -6.26
CA PRO A 108 11.12 -14.56 -5.48
C PRO A 108 9.67 -14.76 -5.04
N VAL A 109 8.84 -13.71 -5.04
CA VAL A 109 7.44 -13.80 -4.57
C VAL A 109 6.43 -14.00 -5.69
N LEU A 110 6.86 -13.92 -6.95
CA LEU A 110 5.99 -14.16 -8.10
C LEU A 110 5.74 -15.66 -8.28
N THR A 111 4.49 -16.01 -8.56
CA THR A 111 4.04 -17.39 -8.77
C THR A 111 3.81 -17.72 -10.25
N GLY A 112 3.92 -16.74 -11.14
CA GLY A 112 3.59 -16.86 -12.57
C GLY A 112 2.09 -16.69 -12.87
N ASN A 113 1.27 -16.46 -11.84
CA ASN A 113 -0.16 -16.18 -11.97
C ASN A 113 -0.54 -14.85 -11.29
N ASP A 114 0.35 -13.89 -11.37
CA ASP A 114 0.26 -12.62 -10.64
C ASP A 114 -0.28 -11.49 -11.50
N LEU A 115 -0.96 -10.55 -10.85
CA LEU A 115 -1.29 -9.23 -11.37
C LEU A 115 -0.60 -8.20 -10.48
N ILE A 116 0.36 -7.48 -11.05
CA ILE A 116 1.21 -6.54 -10.31
C ILE A 116 0.62 -5.12 -10.43
N LEU A 117 0.37 -4.49 -9.29
CA LEU A 117 -0.04 -3.10 -9.16
C LEU A 117 1.12 -2.27 -8.60
N ILE A 118 1.41 -1.13 -9.22
CA ILE A 118 2.48 -0.19 -8.83
C ILE A 118 1.87 1.21 -8.67
#